data_AF-A0A9Q1B0U4-F1
#
_entry.id   AF-A0A9Q1B0U4-F1
#
_cell.length_a   1.000
_cell.length_b   1.000
_cell.length_c   1.000
_cell.angle_alpha   90.00
_cell.angle_beta   90.00
_cell.angle_gamma   90.00
#
_symmetry.space_group_name_H-M   'P 1'
#
loop_
_entity.id
_entity.type
_entity.pdbx_description
1 polymer ?
#
loop_
_entity_poly.entity_id
_entity_poly.type
_entity_poly.pdbx_seq_one_letter_code
_entity_poly.pdbx_strand_id
1 'polypeptide(L)' 'YSIKCEYTAHKEGVLREEMVLRSESNASASVKVVVQARVMDRHHGTPMLLEGVKCVGAELEYDSEQSEWQGFD' A
#
# COMPACT_ATOMS: atom_id res chain seq x y z
N TYR A 1 3.07 7.80 21.67
CA TYR A 1 1.79 7.87 20.94
C TYR A 1 2.06 7.60 19.48
N SER A 2 1.37 6.63 18.85
CA SER A 2 1.48 6.33 17.43
C SER A 2 0.09 6.34 16.80
N ILE A 3 -0.02 6.92 15.61
CA ILE A 3 -1.24 6.88 14.79
C ILE A 3 -1.00 5.83 13.71
N LYS A 4 -1.91 4.87 13.58
CA LYS A 4 -1.90 3.86 12.51
C LYS A 4 -3.03 4.18 11.54
N CYS A 5 -2.69 4.43 10.28
CA CYS A 5 -3.66 4.59 9.20
C CYS A 5 -3.50 3.42 8.24
N GLU A 6 -4.62 2.82 7.84
CA GLU A 6 -4.67 1.79 6.81
C GLU A 6 -5.24 2.40 5.54
N TYR A 7 -4.65 2.05 4.40
CA TYR A 7 -5.05 2.57 3.10
C TYR A 7 -5.13 1.43 2.10
N THR A 8 -6.34 1.16 1.61
CA THR A 8 -6.61 0.09 0.65
C THR A 8 -6.77 0.69 -0.72
N ALA A 9 -5.80 0.43 -1.60
CA ALA A 9 -5.86 0.87 -2.97
C ALA A 9 -6.72 -0.09 -3.81
N HIS A 10 -7.77 0.44 -4.45
CA HIS A 10 -8.66 -0.35 -5.30
C HIS A 10 -8.34 -0.25 -6.80
N LYS A 11 -7.42 0.64 -7.19
CA LYS A 11 -7.04 0.89 -8.59
C LYS A 11 -5.54 1.12 -8.69
N GLU A 12 -4.92 0.56 -9.72
CA GLU A 12 -3.55 0.86 -10.10
C GLU A 12 -3.35 2.35 -10.44
N GLY A 13 -2.12 2.82 -10.28
CA GLY A 13 -1.70 4.15 -10.68
C GLY A 13 -0.98 4.93 -9.59
N VAL A 14 -0.81 6.23 -9.84
CA VAL A 14 -0.23 7.16 -8.86
C VAL A 14 -1.37 7.82 -8.10
N LEU A 15 -1.38 7.64 -6.78
CA LEU A 15 -2.37 8.19 -5.87
C LEU A 15 -1.75 9.32 -5.05
N ARG A 16 -2.52 10.39 -4.88
CA ARG A 16 -2.20 11.50 -3.99
C ARG A 16 -3.45 11.94 -3.27
N GLU A 17 -3.48 11.73 -1.96
CA GLU A 17 -4.59 12.16 -1.10
C GLU A 17 -4.12 13.14 -0.04
N GLU A 18 -4.99 14.09 0.27
CA GLU A 18 -4.75 15.09 1.31
C GLU A 18 -5.88 15.05 2.34
N MET A 19 -5.51 15.06 3.61
CA MET A 19 -6.45 15.14 4.73
C MET A 19 -5.93 16.10 5.79
N VAL A 20 -6.84 16.62 6.63
CA VAL A 20 -6.50 17.53 7.73
C VAL A 20 -7.01 16.92 9.03
N LEU A 21 -6.09 16.56 9.91
CA LEU A 21 -6.42 16.16 11.27
C LEU A 21 -6.60 17.44 12.10
N ARG A 22 -7.74 17.61 12.75
CA ARG A 22 -7.99 18.74 13.67
C ARG A 22 -8.03 18.23 15.09
N SER A 23 -7.54 19.06 16.02
CA SER A 23 -7.73 18.80 17.43
C SER A 23 -9.18 19.10 17.81
N GLU A 24 -9.79 18.19 18.57
CA GLU A 24 -11.11 18.41 19.16
C GLU A 24 -11.06 19.49 20.26
N SER A 25 -9.97 19.53 21.03
CA SER A 25 -9.81 20.44 22.17
C SER A 25 -9.22 21.80 21.81
N ASN A 26 -8.64 21.95 20.62
CA ASN A 26 -8.11 23.22 20.14
C ASN A 26 -8.45 23.43 18.65
N ALA A 27 -9.45 24.29 18.39
CA ALA A 27 -9.92 24.59 17.04
C ALA A 27 -8.85 25.19 16.09
N SER A 28 -7.77 25.75 16.64
CA SER A 28 -6.66 26.29 15.85
C SER A 28 -5.56 25.27 15.55
N ALA A 29 -5.53 24.13 16.26
CA ALA A 29 -4.53 23.09 16.05
C ALA A 29 -4.98 22.11 14.96
N SER A 30 -4.19 22.03 13.89
CA SER A 30 -4.41 21.07 12.81
C SER A 30 -3.11 20.58 12.20
N VAL A 31 -3.13 19.38 11.62
CA VAL A 31 -2.03 18.77 10.89
C VAL A 31 -2.52 18.37 9.50
N LYS A 32 -1.85 18.88 8.46
CA LYS A 32 -2.07 18.42 7.08
C LYS A 32 -1.28 17.13 6.86
N VAL A 33 -1.97 16.08 6.44
CA VAL A 33 -1.39 14.79 6.08
C VAL A 33 -1.56 14.59 4.58
N VAL A 34 -0.48 14.27 3.90
CA VAL A 34 -0.47 13.97 2.46
C VAL A 34 0.05 12.55 2.29
N VAL A 35 -0.74 11.71 1.63
CA VAL A 35 -0.35 10.35 1.26
C VAL A 35 -0.04 10.34 -0.23
N GLN A 36 1.18 9.95 -0.58
CA GLN A 36 1.60 9.72 -1.96
C GLN A 36 2.02 8.27 -2.09
N ALA A 37 1.38 7.56 -3.01
CA ALA A 37 1.63 6.15 -3.23
C ALA A 37 1.57 5.82 -4.72
N ARG A 38 2.32 4.79 -5.12
CA ARG A 38 2.18 4.15 -6.42
C ARG A 38 1.65 2.74 -6.19
N VAL A 39 0.50 2.46 -6.77
CA VAL A 39 -0.17 1.17 -6.72
C VAL A 39 0.10 0.47 -8.03
N MET A 40 0.63 -0.73 -7.95
CA MET A 40 1.01 -1.55 -9.10
C MET A 40 0.31 -2.89 -8.97
N ASP A 41 -0.14 -3.46 -10.08
CA ASP A 41 -0.59 -4.84 -10.10
C ASP A 41 0.56 -5.82 -9.82
N ARG A 42 0.22 -6.97 -9.24
CA ARG A 42 1.17 -8.02 -8.85
C ARG A 42 2.02 -8.52 -10.03
N HIS A 43 1.47 -8.56 -11.24
CA HIS A 43 2.17 -9.05 -12.43
C HIS A 43 3.18 -8.04 -12.98
N HIS A 44 3.22 -6.81 -12.45
CA HIS A 44 4.20 -5.79 -12.84
C HIS A 44 5.56 -5.96 -12.14
N GLY A 45 5.71 -6.99 -11.29
CA GLY A 45 6.96 -7.33 -10.61
C GLY A 45 7.34 -6.37 -9.48
N THR A 46 8.50 -6.59 -8.86
CA THR A 46 8.97 -5.74 -7.76
C THR A 46 9.33 -4.34 -8.27
N PRO A 47 8.61 -3.27 -7.88
CA PRO A 47 8.91 -1.94 -8.36
C PRO A 47 10.23 -1.45 -7.77
N MET A 48 11.04 -0.77 -8.59
CA MET A 48 12.14 0.02 -8.06
C MET A 48 11.59 1.15 -7.19
N LEU A 49 11.95 1.13 -5.90
CA LEU A 49 11.54 2.15 -4.96
C LEU A 49 12.49 3.36 -5.04
N LEU A 50 11.93 4.56 -5.01
CA LEU A 50 12.71 5.79 -4.84
C LEU A 50 13.27 5.85 -3.41
N GLU A 51 14.28 6.68 -3.20
CA GLU A 51 14.84 6.93 -1.87
C GLU A 51 13.75 7.38 -0.89
N GLY A 52 13.72 6.76 0.29
CA GLY A 52 12.71 7.03 1.33
C GLY A 52 11.36 6.33 1.12
N VAL A 53 11.15 5.63 0.00
CA VAL A 53 9.94 4.85 -0.24
C VAL A 53 10.16 3.40 0.21
N LYS A 54 9.20 2.85 0.95
CA LYS A 54 9.20 1.45 1.42
C LYS A 54 7.91 0.75 1.01
N CYS A 55 8.02 -0.52 0.63
CA CYS A 55 6.84 -1.38 0.48
C CYS A 55 6.26 -1.66 1.87
N VAL A 56 4.95 -1.46 2.04
CA VAL A 56 4.24 -1.66 3.32
C VAL A 56 3.38 -2.93 3.35
N GLY A 57 3.23 -3.60 2.21
CA GLY A 57 2.47 -4.84 2.07
C GLY A 57 2.42 -5.28 0.61
N ALA A 58 2.32 -6.59 0.40
CA ALA A 58 2.06 -7.22 -0.89
C ALA A 58 0.98 -8.29 -0.69
N GLU A 59 0.10 -8.48 -1.68
CA GLU A 59 -0.79 -9.64 -1.66
C GLU A 59 0.06 -10.91 -1.85
N LEU A 60 0.07 -11.77 -0.84
CA LEU A 60 0.71 -13.08 -0.94
C LEU A 60 -0.16 -13.97 -1.82
N GLU A 61 0.45 -14.68 -2.76
CA GLU A 61 -0.23 -15.78 -3.43
C GLU A 61 -0.52 -16.86 -2.39
N TYR A 62 -1.78 -17.27 -2.29
CA TYR A 62 -2.03 -18.67 -1.97
C TYR A 62 -1.46 -19.44 -3.15
N ASP A 63 -0.28 -20.01 -2.95
CA ASP A 63 0.39 -20.88 -3.90
C ASP A 63 -0.50 -22.11 -4.09
N SER A 64 -1.50 -22.01 -4.97
CA SER A 64 -2.35 -23.14 -5.37
C SER A 64 -1.60 -24.10 -6.30
N GLU A 65 -0.31 -23.87 -6.51
CA GLU A 65 0.62 -24.71 -7.25
C GLU A 65 1.10 -25.90 -6.38
N GLN A 66 0.19 -26.64 -5.73
CA GLN A 66 0.40 -28.08 -5.62
C GLN A 66 0.04 -28.69 -6.98
N SER A 67 0.95 -28.47 -7.92
CA SER A 67 0.93 -29.06 -9.24
C SER A 67 1.11 -30.57 -9.09
N GLU A 68 0.01 -31.35 -9.11
CA GLU A 68 0.02 -32.83 -9.16
C GLU A 68 0.52 -33.37 -10.52
N TRP A 69 1.52 -32.74 -11.11
CA TRP A 69 2.17 -33.23 -12.32
C TRP A 69 2.94 -34.52 -11.98
N GLN A 70 2.41 -35.67 -12.41
CA GLN A 70 3.06 -36.97 -12.21
C GLN A 70 4.13 -37.32 -13.26
N GLY A 71 4.54 -36.36 -14.11
CA GLY A 71 5.48 -36.61 -15.21
C GLY A 71 4.89 -37.51 -16.31
N PHE A 72 5.73 -37.90 -17.28
CA PHE A 72 5.38 -38.93 -18.27
C PHE A 72 6.25 -40.17 -17.99
N ASP A 73 5.61 -41.35 -18.00
CA ASP A 73 6.26 -42.68 -17.95
C ASP A 73 7.34 -42.85 -19.02
#